data_AF-A0A961GWT7-F1
#
_entry.id   AF-A0A961GWT7-F1
#
_cell.length_a   1.000
_cell.length_b   1.000
_cell.length_c   1.000
_cell.angle_alpha   90.00
_cell.angle_beta   90.00
_cell.angle_gamma   90.00
#
_symmetry.space_group_name_H-M   'P 1'
#
loop_
_entity.id
_entity.type
_entity.pdbx_description
1 polymer ?
#
loop_
_entity_poly.entity_id
_entity_poly.type
_entity_poly.pdbx_seq_one_letter_code
_entity_poly.pdbx_strand_id
1 'polypeptide(L)' 'MTETTEAEPPSEPDEATAASSAGGHVDGLVSRIAVIEAQPLDQRAAGFDQLAEELLTELQRADHEGAR' A
#
# COMPACT_ATOMS: atom_id res chain seq x y z
N MET A 1 -34.87 35.02 23.65
CA MET A 1 -33.85 34.14 24.25
C MET A 1 -34.23 32.71 23.93
N THR A 2 -33.56 32.10 22.95
CA THR A 2 -33.55 30.65 22.73
C THR A 2 -32.11 30.28 22.38
N GLU A 3 -31.38 29.83 23.40
CA GLU A 3 -30.06 29.22 23.27
C GLU A 3 -30.17 27.97 22.39
N THR A 4 -29.41 27.94 21.31
CA THR A 4 -29.20 26.73 20.50
C THR A 4 -27.92 26.09 21.02
N THR A 5 -28.07 24.90 21.60
CA THR A 5 -26.97 24.08 22.12
C THR A 5 -26.15 23.54 20.93
N GLU A 6 -24.83 23.75 20.97
CA GLU A 6 -23.87 23.16 20.04
C GLU A 6 -23.63 21.71 20.46
N ALA A 7 -24.18 20.76 19.70
CA ALA A 7 -23.90 19.35 19.86
C ALA A 7 -22.62 19.01 19.08
N GLU A 8 -21.53 18.78 19.81
CA GLU A 8 -20.30 18.17 19.31
C GLU A 8 -20.62 16.80 18.70
N PRO A 9 -20.21 16.50 17.46
CA PRO A 9 -20.50 15.21 16.85
C PRO A 9 -19.70 14.10 17.57
N PRO A 10 -20.28 12.91 17.81
CA PRO A 10 -19.56 11.82 18.43
C PRO A 10 -18.37 11.39 17.57
N SER A 11 -17.21 11.25 18.20
CA SER A 11 -16.02 10.63 17.61
C SER A 11 -16.34 9.19 17.21
N GLU A 12 -16.42 8.94 15.91
CA GLU A 12 -16.54 7.59 15.35
C GLU A 12 -15.22 6.83 15.59
N PRO A 13 -15.25 5.59 16.10
CA PRO A 13 -14.05 4.79 16.25
C PRO A 13 -13.55 4.34 14.87
N ASP A 14 -12.42 4.91 14.49
CA ASP A 14 -11.35 4.40 13.60
C ASP A 14 -11.69 3.14 12.76
N GLU A 15 -12.33 3.34 11.61
CA GLU A 15 -12.37 2.36 10.51
C GLU A 15 -11.02 2.24 9.78
N ALA A 16 -9.95 2.90 10.22
CA ALA A 16 -8.66 2.91 9.52
C ALA A 16 -7.89 1.58 9.64
N THR A 17 -8.31 0.68 10.52
CA THR A 17 -7.56 -0.55 10.80
C THR A 17 -7.82 -1.68 9.77
N ALA A 18 -8.87 -1.59 8.94
CA ALA A 18 -9.19 -2.64 7.94
C ALA A 18 -8.60 -2.36 6.54
N ALA A 19 -8.32 -1.11 6.17
CA ALA A 19 -7.74 -0.74 4.88
C ALA A 19 -6.20 -0.86 4.82
N SER A 20 -5.56 -1.08 5.98
CA SER A 20 -4.11 -0.97 6.15
C SER A 20 -3.31 -2.07 5.44
N SER A 21 -3.86 -3.28 5.24
CA SER A 21 -3.10 -4.40 4.67
C SER A 21 -2.89 -4.30 3.15
N ALA A 22 -3.91 -3.88 2.40
CA ALA A 22 -3.81 -3.70 0.96
C ALA A 22 -3.19 -2.34 0.58
N GLY A 23 -3.57 -1.26 1.29
CA GLY A 23 -3.02 0.08 1.05
C GLY A 23 -1.54 0.20 1.43
N GLY A 24 -1.13 -0.42 2.54
CA GLY A 24 0.27 -0.40 2.98
C GLY A 24 1.24 -1.13 2.05
N HIS A 25 0.77 -2.15 1.34
CA HIS A 25 1.59 -2.86 0.35
C HIS A 25 1.86 -2.00 -0.89
N VAL A 26 0.84 -1.28 -1.38
CA VAL A 26 1.00 -0.34 -2.51
C VAL A 26 1.95 0.79 -2.14
N ASP A 27 1.83 1.35 -0.94
CA ASP A 27 2.69 2.46 -0.48
C ASP A 27 4.16 2.02 -0.32
N GLY A 28 4.38 0.77 0.13
CA GLY A 28 5.70 0.14 0.16
C GLY A 28 6.31 -0.08 -1.22
N LEU A 29 5.51 -0.50 -2.21
CA LEU A 29 5.95 -0.66 -3.59
C LEU A 29 6.36 0.68 -4.22
N VAL A 30 5.55 1.72 -4.03
CA VAL A 30 5.85 3.09 -4.53
C VAL A 30 7.16 3.60 -3.92
N SER A 31 7.34 3.41 -2.61
CA SER A 31 8.56 3.81 -1.90
C SER A 31 9.79 3.08 -2.45
N ARG A 32 9.67 1.78 -2.76
CA ARG A 32 10.76 0.98 -3.33
C ARG A 32 11.11 1.38 -4.77
N ILE A 33 10.11 1.69 -5.60
CA ILE A 33 10.33 2.18 -6.97
C ILE A 33 11.13 3.49 -6.95
N ALA A 34 10.78 4.42 -6.05
CA ALA A 34 11.51 5.68 -5.91
C ALA A 34 13.01 5.48 -5.57
N VAL A 35 13.34 4.45 -4.79
CA VAL A 35 14.74 4.09 -4.49
C VAL A 35 15.45 3.57 -5.73
N ILE A 36 14.80 2.74 -6.55
CA ILE A 36 15.37 2.24 -7.81
C ILE A 36 15.60 3.42 -8.76
N GLU A 37 14.63 4.30 -8.95
CA GLU A 37 14.72 5.42 -9.88
C GLU A 37 15.85 6.41 -9.55
N ALA A 38 16.24 6.52 -8.29
CA ALA A 38 17.36 7.36 -7.85
C ALA A 38 18.76 6.79 -8.22
N GLN A 39 18.84 5.54 -8.71
CA GLN A 39 20.10 4.89 -9.06
C GLN A 39 20.59 5.26 -10.48
N PRO A 40 21.90 5.06 -10.78
CA PRO A 40 22.41 5.14 -12.14
C PRO A 40 21.67 4.21 -13.11
N LEU A 41 21.60 4.59 -14.40
CA LEU A 41 20.84 3.85 -15.43
C LEU A 41 21.13 2.35 -15.45
N ASP A 42 22.40 1.97 -15.40
CA ASP A 42 22.80 0.56 -15.47
C ASP A 42 22.31 -0.27 -14.27
N GLN A 43 22.13 0.38 -13.12
CA GLN A 43 21.64 -0.26 -11.89
C GLN A 43 20.11 -0.33 -11.86
N ARG A 44 19.44 0.67 -12.46
CA ARG A 44 17.97 0.70 -12.56
C ARG A 44 17.41 -0.53 -13.26
N ALA A 45 18.02 -0.94 -14.37
CA ALA A 45 17.59 -2.12 -15.11
C ALA A 45 17.59 -3.37 -14.20
N ALA A 46 18.71 -3.64 -13.53
CA ALA A 46 18.83 -4.77 -12.62
C ALA A 46 17.84 -4.69 -11.44
N GLY A 47 17.61 -3.50 -10.89
CA GLY A 47 16.64 -3.29 -9.81
C GLY A 47 15.20 -3.56 -10.24
N PHE A 48 14.82 -3.12 -11.44
CA PHE A 48 13.48 -3.39 -11.99
C PHE A 48 13.29 -4.86 -12.39
N ASP A 49 14.33 -5.54 -12.89
CA ASP A 49 14.27 -6.97 -13.19
C ASP A 49 14.00 -7.79 -11.92
N GLN A 50 14.71 -7.49 -10.83
CA GLN A 50 14.49 -8.14 -9.53
C GLN A 50 13.08 -7.89 -9.00
N LEU A 51 12.60 -6.64 -9.08
CA LEU A 51 11.26 -6.29 -8.63
C LEU A 51 10.18 -7.03 -9.45
N ALA A 52 10.38 -7.19 -10.75
CA ALA A 52 9.45 -7.93 -11.61
C ALA A 52 9.38 -9.43 -11.24
N GLU A 53 10.51 -10.05 -10.93
CA GLU A 53 10.56 -11.45 -10.49
C GLU A 53 9.84 -11.67 -9.14
N GLU A 54 10.02 -10.74 -8.21
CA GLU A 54 9.32 -10.73 -6.91
C GLU A 54 7.80 -10.70 -7.18
N LEU A 55 7.30 -9.65 -7.85
CA LEU A 55 5.86 -9.49 -8.11
C LEU A 55 5.23 -10.68 -8.85
N LEU A 56 5.96 -11.30 -9.78
CA LEU A 56 5.52 -12.54 -10.44
C LEU A 56 5.39 -13.70 -9.46
N THR A 57 6.33 -13.83 -8.53
CA THR A 57 6.28 -14.84 -7.47
C THR A 57 5.09 -14.61 -6.52
N GLU A 58 4.84 -13.36 -6.10
CA GLU A 58 3.66 -13.06 -5.29
C GLU A 58 2.36 -13.33 -6.03
N LEU A 59 2.27 -12.97 -7.32
CA LEU A 59 1.09 -13.25 -8.13
C LEU A 59 0.82 -14.76 -8.22
N GLN A 60 1.86 -15.54 -8.52
CA GLN A 60 1.76 -17.00 -8.55
C GLN A 60 1.31 -17.53 -7.19
N ARG A 61 1.87 -17.04 -6.07
CA ARG A 61 1.45 -17.48 -4.74
C ARG A 61 -0.03 -17.17 -4.49
N ALA A 62 -0.47 -15.96 -4.80
CA ALA A 62 -1.86 -15.54 -4.62
C ALA A 62 -2.84 -16.40 -5.45
N ASP A 63 -2.48 -16.73 -6.70
CA ASP A 63 -3.27 -17.63 -7.55
C ASP A 63 -3.42 -19.03 -6.93
N HIS A 64 -2.35 -19.56 -6.32
CA HIS A 64 -2.40 -20.86 -5.64
C HIS A 64 -3.18 -20.83 -4.32
N GLU A 65 -3.14 -19.70 -3.60
CA GLU A 65 -3.87 -19.51 -2.34
C GLU A 65 -5.38 -19.30 -2.57
N GLY A 66 -5.77 -18.65 -3.66
CA GLY A 66 -7.18 -18.43 -4.03
C GLY A 66 -7.91 -19.66 -4.60
N ALA A 67 -7.18 -20.71 -4.96
CA ALA A 67 -7.74 -21.96 -5.51
C ALA A 67 -8.00 -23.05 -4.46
N ARG A 68 -7.78 -22.77 -3.17
CA ARG A 68 -8.06 -23.67 -2.03
C ARG A 68 -9.35 -23.30 -1.33
#